data_AF-A0A956BIG6-F1
#
_entry.id   AF-A0A956BIG6-F1
#
_cell.length_a   1.000
_cell.length_b   1.000
_cell.length_c   1.000
_cell.angle_alpha   90.00
_cell.angle_beta   90.00
_cell.angle_gamma   90.00
#
_symmetry.space_group_name_H-M   'P 1'
#
loop_
_entity.id
_entity.type
_entity.pdbx_description
1 polymer ?
#
loop_
_entity_poly.entity_id
_entity_poly.type
_entity_poly.pdbx_seq_one_letter_code
_entity_poly.pdbx_strand_id
1 'polypeptide(L)'
;AIYLLRMTQKVLFGPIVHERVEKLKDLSLREWAYMLPIIALCFGMGMFPGFFTDRIQPSVNRLHSMMSAEYDIYLYEHSGYEELLQEGDSAPSHGEEPAHDEHSERILAPSGEPSEQGLIVPPSNTLAMGRQQ
;
A
#
# COMPACT_ATOMS: atom_id res chain seq x y z
N ALA A 1 11.58 -3.04 20.37
CA ALA A 1 11.33 -2.71 21.79
C ALA A 1 12.56 -2.21 22.57
N ILE A 2 13.78 -2.66 22.26
CA ILE A 2 15.01 -2.37 23.05
C ILE A 2 15.24 -0.87 23.31
N TYR A 3 15.01 -0.01 22.31
CA TYR A 3 15.23 1.44 22.45
C TYR A 3 14.25 2.12 23.41
N LEU A 4 12.94 1.92 23.21
CA LEU A 4 11.91 2.52 24.07
C LEU A 4 12.02 1.97 25.48
N LEU A 5 12.23 0.66 25.65
CA LEU A 5 12.38 0.05 26.96
C LEU A 5 13.59 0.59 27.72
N ARG A 6 14.77 0.66 27.06
CA ARG A 6 15.99 1.19 27.69
C ARG A 6 15.89 2.69 27.99
N MET A 7 15.20 3.45 27.15
CA MET A 7 14.93 4.87 27.38
C MET A 7 13.98 5.07 28.57
N THR A 8 12.83 4.40 28.59
CA THR A 8 11.88 4.44 29.71
C THR A 8 12.54 4.00 31.02
N GLN A 9 13.36 2.95 31.01
CA GLN A 9 14.11 2.51 32.19
C GLN A 9 15.04 3.60 32.73
N LYS A 10 15.77 4.29 31.85
CA LYS A 10 16.71 5.35 32.26
C LYS A 10 16.02 6.66 32.65
N VAL A 11 14.89 6.99 32.03
CA VAL A 11 14.16 8.24 32.26
C VAL A 11 13.29 8.17 33.52
N LEU A 12 12.64 7.02 33.77
CA LEU A 12 11.75 6.87 34.93
C LEU A 12 12.46 6.31 36.17
N PHE A 13 13.43 5.40 36.00
CA PHE A 13 14.08 4.68 37.11
C PHE A 13 15.59 4.95 37.21
N GLY A 14 16.13 5.85 36.40
CA GLY A 14 17.54 6.24 36.46
C GLY A 14 17.84 7.17 37.64
N PRO A 15 19.10 7.22 38.12
CA PRO A 15 19.51 8.19 39.13
C PRO A 15 19.39 9.62 38.60
N ILE A 16 19.08 10.57 39.47
CA ILE A 16 19.00 11.98 39.08
C ILE A 16 20.41 12.50 38.83
N VAL A 17 20.75 12.73 37.56
CA VAL A 17 22.08 13.20 37.14
C VAL A 17 22.21 14.73 37.23
N HIS A 18 21.08 15.45 37.23
CA HIS A 18 21.04 16.91 37.18
C HIS A 18 20.14 17.48 38.28
N GLU A 19 20.68 18.37 39.13
CA GLU A 19 19.97 19.02 40.24
C GLU A 19 18.73 19.83 39.78
N ARG A 20 18.72 20.27 38.52
CA ARG A 20 17.56 20.96 37.92
C ARG A 20 16.33 20.05 37.80
N VAL A 21 16.53 18.77 37.51
CA VAL A 21 15.43 17.80 37.33
C VAL A 21 14.79 17.46 38.66
N GLU A 22 15.58 17.42 39.73
CA GLU A 22 15.11 17.21 41.11
C GLU A 22 14.15 18.30 41.58
N LYS A 23 14.39 19.55 41.16
CA LYS A 23 13.58 20.72 41.54
C LYS A 23 12.36 20.93 40.64
N LEU A 24 12.14 20.05 39.65
CA LEU A 24 10.95 20.13 38.79
C LEU A 24 9.72 19.74 39.62
N LYS A 25 8.75 20.63 39.65
CA LYS A 25 7.44 20.35 40.24
C LYS A 25 6.71 19.34 39.37
N ASP A 26 6.05 18.38 40.02
CA ASP A 26 5.22 17.39 39.35
C ASP A 26 4.07 18.02 38.55
N LEU A 27 3.45 17.19 37.71
CA LEU A 27 2.41 17.61 36.78
C LEU A 27 1.31 18.42 37.46
N SER A 28 1.03 19.59 36.91
CA SER A 28 -0.05 20.44 37.41
C SER A 28 -1.43 19.92 37.00
N LEU A 29 -2.48 20.32 37.72
CA LEU A 29 -3.86 19.88 37.44
C LEU A 29 -4.29 20.20 35.98
N ARG A 30 -3.76 21.28 35.43
CA ARG A 30 -3.98 21.70 34.04
C ARG A 30 -3.31 20.76 33.05
N GLU A 31 -2.10 20.30 33.32
CA GLU A 31 -1.39 19.33 32.47
C GLU A 31 -2.10 17.98 32.47
N TRP A 32 -2.61 17.55 33.62
CA TRP A 32 -3.47 16.37 33.70
C TRP A 32 -4.71 16.50 32.83
N ALA A 33 -5.37 17.66 32.81
CA ALA A 33 -6.53 17.91 31.95
C ALA A 33 -6.20 17.81 30.44
N TYR A 34 -4.97 18.10 30.03
CA TYR A 34 -4.51 17.93 28.64
C TYR A 34 -4.04 16.49 28.33
N MET A 35 -3.47 15.78 29.30
CA MET A 35 -3.00 14.39 29.12
C MET A 35 -4.15 13.38 29.07
N LEU A 36 -5.17 13.56 29.92
CA LEU A 36 -6.32 12.68 30.03
C LEU A 36 -7.05 12.41 28.69
N PRO A 37 -7.36 13.41 27.84
CA PRO A 37 -8.02 13.14 26.56
C PRO A 37 -7.14 12.32 25.61
N ILE A 38 -5.82 12.53 25.60
CA ILE A 38 -4.91 11.75 24.75
C ILE A 38 -4.90 10.28 25.19
N ILE A 39 -4.81 10.05 26.50
CA ILE A 39 -4.87 8.71 27.09
C ILE A 39 -6.21 8.03 26.75
N ALA A 40 -7.32 8.76 26.88
CA ALA A 40 -8.64 8.25 26.52
C ALA A 40 -8.73 7.87 25.03
N LEU A 41 -8.13 8.65 24.13
CA LEU A 41 -8.06 8.32 22.70
C LEU A 41 -7.20 7.09 22.43
N CYS A 42 -6.07 6.92 23.11
CA CYS A 42 -5.24 5.72 23.01
C CYS A 42 -6.02 4.46 23.44
N PHE A 43 -6.76 4.54 24.56
CA PHE A 43 -7.63 3.45 25.00
C PHE A 43 -8.80 3.22 24.05
N GLY A 44 -9.40 4.28 23.51
CA GLY A 44 -10.46 4.19 22.51
C GLY A 44 -10.01 3.46 21.25
N MET A 45 -8.82 3.79 20.71
CA MET A 45 -8.24 3.07 19.58
C MET A 45 -7.91 1.61 19.90
N GLY A 46 -7.48 1.31 21.13
CA GLY A 46 -7.13 -0.05 21.55
C GLY A 46 -8.35 -0.94 21.79
N MET A 47 -9.40 -0.42 22.44
CA MET A 47 -10.61 -1.18 22.79
C MET A 47 -11.60 -1.27 21.63
N PHE A 48 -11.72 -0.22 20.81
CA PHE A 48 -12.65 -0.16 19.69
C PHE A 48 -11.98 0.34 18.39
N PRO A 49 -11.10 -0.48 17.78
CA PRO A 49 -10.39 -0.09 16.57
C PRO A 49 -11.32 0.13 15.36
N GLY A 50 -12.50 -0.53 15.32
CA GLY A 50 -13.46 -0.45 14.22
C GLY A 50 -13.90 0.99 13.89
N PHE A 51 -14.13 1.84 14.90
CA PHE A 51 -14.51 3.24 14.67
C PHE A 51 -13.51 4.03 13.82
N PHE A 52 -12.22 3.69 13.92
CA PHE A 52 -11.17 4.36 13.17
C PHE A 52 -10.88 3.63 11.85
N THR A 53 -10.76 2.30 11.88
CA THR A 53 -10.47 1.47 10.72
C THR A 53 -11.55 1.58 9.64
N ASP A 54 -12.83 1.56 10.01
CA ASP A 54 -13.95 1.62 9.05
C ASP A 54 -13.95 2.91 8.21
N ARG A 55 -13.42 4.01 8.78
CA ARG A 55 -13.29 5.30 8.08
C ARG A 55 -12.10 5.37 7.14
N ILE A 56 -11.06 4.58 7.40
CA ILE A 56 -9.83 4.54 6.60
C ILE A 56 -9.92 3.50 5.48
N GLN A 57 -10.67 2.42 5.72
CA GLN A 57 -10.86 1.30 4.80
C GLN A 57 -11.17 1.71 3.35
N PRO A 58 -12.09 2.65 3.03
CA PRO A 58 -12.38 2.98 1.63
C PRO A 58 -11.20 3.61 0.89
N SER A 59 -10.41 4.44 1.57
CA SER A 59 -9.20 5.04 1.00
C SER A 59 -8.13 3.98 0.74
N VAL A 60 -7.95 3.04 1.67
CA VAL A 60 -7.00 1.92 1.53
C VAL A 60 -7.42 0.98 0.40
N ASN A 61 -8.71 0.65 0.30
CA ASN A 61 -9.22 -0.20 -0.78
C ASN A 61 -8.98 0.42 -2.16
N ARG A 62 -9.15 1.74 -2.28
CA ARG A 62 -8.86 2.47 -3.52
C ARG A 62 -7.38 2.42 -3.88
N LEU A 63 -6.48 2.54 -2.90
CA LEU A 63 -5.04 2.39 -3.13
C LEU A 63 -4.68 0.94 -3.53
N HIS A 64 -5.30 -0.05 -2.89
CA HIS A 64 -5.10 -1.45 -3.21
C HIS A 64 -5.53 -1.77 -4.65
N SER A 65 -6.69 -1.29 -5.09
CA SER A 65 -7.16 -1.52 -6.46
C SER A 65 -6.28 -0.88 -7.54
N MET A 66 -5.71 0.31 -7.24
CA MET A 66 -4.77 0.97 -8.15
C MET A 66 -3.47 0.18 -8.27
N MET A 67 -3.00 -0.38 -7.15
CA MET A 67 -1.79 -1.19 -7.12
C MET A 67 -2.02 -2.53 -7.84
N SER A 68 -3.08 -3.27 -7.49
CA SER A 68 -3.33 -4.59 -8.08
C SER A 68 -3.52 -4.54 -9.60
N ALA A 69 -4.21 -3.53 -10.14
CA ALA A 69 -4.39 -3.39 -11.58
C ALA A 69 -3.07 -3.21 -12.34
N GLU A 70 -2.13 -2.50 -11.74
CA GLU A 70 -0.78 -2.31 -12.29
C GLU A 70 0.06 -3.59 -12.13
N TYR A 71 -0.02 -4.28 -10.98
CA TYR A 71 0.68 -5.55 -10.76
C TYR A 71 0.16 -6.69 -11.65
N ASP A 72 -1.13 -6.74 -11.96
CA ASP A 72 -1.71 -7.76 -12.84
C ASP A 72 -1.15 -7.63 -14.27
N ILE A 73 -0.93 -6.40 -14.75
CA ILE A 73 -0.27 -6.14 -16.05
C ILE A 73 1.19 -6.57 -15.99
N TYR A 74 1.92 -6.21 -14.92
CA TYR A 74 3.31 -6.66 -14.77
C TYR A 74 3.42 -8.18 -14.65
N LEU A 75 2.53 -8.86 -13.94
CA LEU A 75 2.56 -10.31 -13.80
C LEU A 75 2.15 -11.02 -15.09
N TYR A 76 1.26 -10.45 -15.91
CA TYR A 76 0.89 -10.99 -17.22
C TYR A 76 2.03 -10.81 -18.24
N GLU A 77 2.68 -9.65 -18.23
CA GLU A 77 3.88 -9.38 -19.03
C GLU A 77 5.06 -10.28 -18.56
N HIS A 78 5.10 -10.63 -17.27
CA HIS A 78 6.19 -11.40 -16.67
C HIS A 78 5.97 -12.94 -16.72
N SER A 79 4.75 -13.43 -16.57
CA SER A 79 4.45 -14.87 -16.71
C SER A 79 4.53 -15.37 -18.15
N GLY A 80 4.24 -14.51 -19.13
CA GLY A 80 4.24 -14.85 -20.55
C GLY A 80 5.60 -15.21 -21.14
N TYR A 81 6.72 -14.87 -20.48
CA TYR A 81 8.05 -15.23 -20.98
C TYR A 81 8.71 -16.41 -20.23
N GLU A 82 8.29 -16.75 -19.00
CA GLU A 82 8.75 -17.99 -18.33
C GLU A 82 8.25 -19.21 -19.11
N GLU A 83 7.03 -19.12 -19.64
CA GLU A 83 6.45 -20.11 -20.55
C GLU A 83 7.23 -20.19 -21.88
N LEU A 84 7.69 -19.05 -22.43
CA LEU A 84 8.50 -19.01 -23.66
C LEU A 84 9.98 -19.42 -23.49
N LEU A 85 10.52 -19.41 -22.27
CA LEU A 85 11.85 -19.95 -21.98
C LEU A 85 11.84 -21.46 -21.70
N GLN A 86 10.67 -22.01 -21.39
CA GLN A 86 10.49 -23.45 -21.20
C GLN A 86 10.02 -24.14 -22.50
N GLU A 87 9.29 -23.44 -23.36
CA GLU A 87 8.86 -23.88 -24.70
C GLU A 87 9.93 -23.59 -25.79
N GLY A 88 11.21 -23.86 -25.49
CA GLY A 88 12.34 -23.64 -26.39
C GLY A 88 12.75 -24.86 -27.25
N ASP A 89 12.05 -26.00 -27.14
CA ASP A 89 12.40 -27.24 -27.87
C ASP A 89 11.28 -27.75 -28.80
N SER A 90 10.14 -27.06 -28.88
CA SER A 90 9.09 -27.43 -29.84
C SER A 90 8.13 -26.27 -30.09
N ALA A 91 8.42 -25.46 -31.11
CA ALA A 91 7.49 -24.45 -31.58
C ALA A 91 6.23 -25.10 -32.18
N PRO A 92 5.01 -24.75 -31.73
CA PRO A 92 3.79 -25.07 -32.46
C PRO A 92 3.63 -24.08 -33.61
N SER A 93 3.59 -24.59 -34.83
CA SER A 93 3.20 -23.85 -36.03
C SER A 93 1.83 -23.22 -35.85
N HIS A 94 1.70 -21.95 -36.24
CA HIS A 94 0.43 -21.23 -36.43
C HIS A 94 -0.78 -22.14 -36.66
N GLY A 95 -1.79 -22.08 -35.79
CA GLY A 95 -3.07 -22.69 -36.10
C GLY A 95 -4.08 -22.93 -34.97
N GLU A 96 -3.71 -22.77 -33.69
CA GLU A 96 -4.64 -23.09 -32.61
C GLU A 96 -4.85 -21.87 -31.70
N GLU A 97 -6.02 -21.25 -31.90
CA GLU A 97 -6.61 -20.23 -31.04
C GLU A 97 -7.00 -20.90 -29.71
N PRO A 98 -6.42 -20.50 -28.56
CA PRO A 98 -6.73 -21.14 -27.29
C PRO A 98 -8.18 -20.84 -26.89
N ALA A 99 -8.86 -21.90 -26.43
CA ALA A 99 -10.28 -21.96 -26.17
C ALA A 99 -10.79 -20.82 -25.27
N HIS A 100 -11.96 -20.31 -25.63
CA HIS A 100 -12.68 -19.27 -24.91
C HIS A 100 -13.21 -19.81 -23.57
N ASP A 101 -12.58 -19.40 -22.48
CA ASP A 101 -13.04 -19.68 -21.11
C ASP A 101 -14.13 -18.69 -20.71
N GLU A 102 -15.27 -19.20 -20.22
CA GLU A 102 -16.45 -18.45 -19.74
C GLU A 102 -16.12 -17.35 -18.70
N HIS A 103 -14.92 -17.35 -18.10
CA HIS A 103 -14.50 -16.30 -17.18
C HIS A 103 -14.25 -14.95 -17.86
N SER A 104 -14.11 -14.94 -19.19
CA SER A 104 -13.82 -13.74 -19.99
C SER A 104 -15.08 -12.92 -20.35
N GLU A 105 -16.29 -13.47 -20.24
CA GLU A 105 -17.52 -12.75 -20.64
C GLU A 105 -18.07 -11.77 -19.59
N ARG A 106 -17.61 -11.80 -18.34
CA ARG A 106 -18.11 -10.87 -17.30
C ARG A 106 -17.38 -9.55 -17.19
N ILE A 107 -16.30 -9.34 -17.95
CA ILE A 107 -15.56 -8.07 -17.96
C ILE A 107 -16.09 -7.12 -19.06
N LEU A 108 -16.98 -7.57 -19.95
CA LEU A 108 -17.51 -6.73 -21.03
C LEU A 108 -18.95 -6.24 -20.73
N ALA A 109 -19.00 -4.97 -20.30
CA ALA A 109 -20.16 -4.05 -20.16
C ALA A 109 -20.91 -4.05 -18.81
N PRO A 110 -21.03 -2.86 -18.21
CA PRO A 110 -22.29 -2.15 -18.40
C PRO A 110 -22.12 -0.87 -19.23
N SER A 111 -22.97 -0.81 -20.25
CA SER A 111 -23.42 0.36 -20.99
C SER A 111 -23.47 1.67 -20.17
N GLY A 112 -22.66 2.63 -20.61
CA GLY A 112 -22.84 4.07 -20.45
C GLY A 112 -22.21 4.76 -21.66
N GLU A 113 -23.04 5.29 -22.55
CA GLU A 113 -22.66 6.11 -23.71
C GLU A 113 -21.90 7.40 -23.30
N PRO A 114 -21.22 8.07 -24.24
CA PRO A 114 -19.83 8.52 -24.07
C PRO A 114 -19.68 9.96 -23.60
N SER A 115 -18.76 10.22 -22.69
CA SER A 115 -18.17 11.55 -22.49
C SER A 115 -16.74 11.53 -23.03
N GLU A 116 -16.56 12.26 -24.12
CA GLU A 116 -15.34 12.45 -24.91
C GLU A 116 -14.07 12.72 -24.07
N GLN A 117 -12.92 12.38 -24.68
CA GLN A 117 -11.52 12.69 -24.29
C GLN A 117 -10.93 11.67 -23.31
N GLY A 118 -10.29 10.58 -23.74
CA GLY A 118 -9.40 10.44 -24.89
C GLY A 118 -7.95 10.68 -24.45
N LEU A 119 -7.27 9.58 -24.10
CA LEU A 119 -5.81 9.40 -24.11
C LEU A 119 -5.02 9.99 -22.93
N ILE A 120 -4.85 9.19 -21.87
CA ILE A 120 -3.64 9.27 -21.03
C ILE A 120 -2.71 8.17 -21.52
N VAL A 121 -1.76 8.55 -22.39
CA VAL A 121 -0.63 7.71 -22.78
C VAL A 121 0.57 8.19 -21.98
N PRO A 122 1.09 7.39 -21.04
CA PRO A 122 2.47 7.51 -20.59
C PRO A 122 3.44 6.84 -21.59
N PRO A 123 4.71 7.28 -21.62
CA PRO A 123 5.57 7.23 -22.80
C PRO A 123 6.19 5.85 -23.05
N SER A 124 6.00 5.31 -24.26
CA SER A 124 6.81 4.22 -24.79
C SER A 124 8.23 4.73 -25.05
N ASN A 125 9.21 4.01 -24.50
CA ASN A 125 10.64 4.21 -24.68
C ASN A 125 11.05 4.78 -26.05
N THR A 126 11.64 5.97 -26.03
CA THR A 126 12.53 6.51 -27.06
C THR A 126 13.82 5.70 -27.12
N LEU A 127 13.80 4.39 -27.34
CA LEU A 127 15.03 3.59 -27.48
C LEU A 127 14.76 2.26 -28.21
N ALA A 128 14.39 2.30 -29.50
CA ALA A 128 14.74 1.24 -30.44
C ALA A 128 14.59 1.71 -31.90
N MET A 129 15.67 1.53 -32.65
CA MET A 129 15.73 1.41 -34.11
C MET A 129 15.62 2.66 -34.99
N GLY A 130 16.80 3.07 -35.48
CA GLY A 130 17.01 3.93 -36.63
C GLY A 130 18.46 3.89 -37.14
N ARG A 131 19.05 2.68 -37.25
CA ARG A 131 20.21 2.39 -38.09
C ARG A 131 19.72 1.38 -39.14
N GLN A 132 20.17 1.55 -40.39
CA GLN A 132 19.63 1.03 -41.67
C GLN A 132 18.76 2.15 -42.30
N GLN A 133 19.19 2.91 -43.30
CA GLN A 133 20.22 2.74 -44.33
C GLN A 133 20.97 4.06 -44.59
#